data_AF-B7KTB8-F1
#
_entry.id   AF-B7KTB8-F1
#
_cell.length_a   1.000
_cell.length_b   1.000
_cell.length_c   1.000
_cell.angle_alpha   90.00
_cell.angle_beta   90.00
_cell.angle_gamma   90.00
#
_symmetry.space_group_name_H-M   'P 1'
#
loop_
_entity.id
_entity.type
_entity.pdbx_description
1 polymer ?
#
loop_
_entity_poly.entity_id
_entity_poly.type
_entity_poly.pdbx_seq_one_letter_code
_entity_poly.pdbx_strand_id
1 'polypeptide(L)'
;MKVVDLDRETVKQGLADGSLLLIDVREDHEFARGRIPGSVSHPLSSFDPEALKALIAADGRRPVFSCASGVRSVHAIAAAQQSGLDVSEHYAGAFKDWYAAGEPVES
;
A
#
# COMPACT_ATOMS: atom_id res chain seq x y z
N MET A 1 -12.01 1.83 -13.95
CA MET A 1 -11.07 1.50 -12.87
C MET A 1 -9.74 1.13 -13.50
N LYS A 2 -8.66 1.80 -13.12
CA LYS A 2 -7.31 1.51 -13.62
C LYS A 2 -6.48 0.92 -12.50
N VAL A 3 -5.78 -0.18 -12.77
CA VAL A 3 -4.87 -0.82 -11.82
C VAL A 3 -3.55 -1.08 -12.53
N VAL A 4 -2.45 -0.78 -11.85
CA VAL A 4 -1.08 -0.97 -12.28
C VAL A 4 -0.41 -1.86 -11.25
N ASP A 5 0.00 -3.04 -11.70
CA ASP A 5 0.73 -4.01 -10.90
C ASP A 5 2.20 -3.62 -10.81
N LEU A 6 2.69 -3.37 -9.60
CA LEU A 6 4.12 -3.21 -9.32
C LEU A 6 4.71 -4.51 -8.78
N ASP A 7 5.96 -4.77 -9.16
CA ASP A 7 6.76 -5.85 -8.61
C ASP A 7 7.52 -5.43 -7.34
N ARG A 8 8.10 -6.42 -6.65
CA ARG A 8 8.85 -6.22 -5.42
C ARG A 8 10.06 -5.32 -5.59
N GLU A 9 10.79 -5.45 -6.70
CA GLU A 9 11.99 -4.67 -6.94
C GLU A 9 11.65 -3.18 -7.10
N THR A 10 10.58 -2.85 -7.82
CA THR A 10 10.07 -1.49 -7.96
C THR A 10 9.65 -0.90 -6.60
N VAL A 11 8.93 -1.69 -5.79
CA VAL A 11 8.49 -1.26 -4.46
C VAL A 11 9.70 -1.05 -3.54
N LYS A 12 10.66 -1.96 -3.56
CA LYS A 12 11.87 -1.90 -2.74
C LYS A 12 12.74 -0.70 -3.12
N GLN A 13 12.93 -0.47 -4.41
CA GLN A 13 13.67 0.69 -4.91
C GLN A 13 12.99 1.99 -4.47
N GLY A 14 11.67 2.09 -4.65
CA GLY A 14 10.93 3.29 -4.28
C GLY A 14 10.87 3.56 -2.78
N LEU A 15 10.89 2.52 -1.95
CA LEU A 15 11.03 2.67 -0.49
C LEU A 15 12.44 3.13 -0.11
N ALA A 16 13.48 2.61 -0.78
CA ALA A 16 14.87 2.94 -0.50
C ALA A 16 15.23 4.37 -0.90
N ASP A 17 14.71 4.87 -2.02
CA ASP A 17 14.94 6.25 -2.50
C ASP A 17 13.90 7.26 -1.99
N GLY A 18 12.86 6.78 -1.28
CA GLY A 18 11.80 7.62 -0.75
C GLY A 18 10.88 8.22 -1.81
N SER A 19 10.82 7.66 -3.02
CA SER A 19 9.94 8.12 -4.10
C SER A 19 8.50 7.65 -3.97
N LEU A 20 8.24 6.58 -3.21
CA LEU A 20 6.89 6.05 -2.98
C LEU A 20 6.48 6.06 -1.51
N LEU A 21 5.16 6.12 -1.32
CA LEU A 21 4.47 5.88 -0.07
C LEU A 21 3.74 4.54 -0.18
N LEU A 22 4.16 3.55 0.58
CA LEU A 22 3.50 2.24 0.60
C LEU A 22 2.36 2.24 1.62
N ILE A 23 1.13 2.10 1.14
CA ILE A 23 -0.11 2.13 1.93
C ILE A 23 -0.58 0.69 2.13
N ASP A 24 -0.50 0.20 3.36
CA ASP A 24 -0.93 -1.13 3.75
C ASP A 24 -2.40 -1.12 4.15
N VAL A 25 -3.24 -1.85 3.40
CA VAL A 25 -4.69 -1.93 3.63
C VAL A 25 -5.11 -3.19 4.39
N ARG A 26 -4.17 -3.90 5.01
CA ARG A 26 -4.46 -5.01 5.94
C ARG A 26 -5.08 -4.49 7.23
N GLU A 27 -5.59 -5.41 8.04
CA GLU A 27 -6.10 -5.07 9.37
C GLU A 27 -4.95 -4.64 10.30
N ASP A 28 -5.24 -3.78 11.28
CA ASP A 28 -4.22 -3.25 12.20
C ASP A 28 -3.45 -4.34 12.94
N HIS A 29 -4.11 -5.45 13.28
CA HIS A 29 -3.47 -6.58 13.95
C HIS A 29 -2.50 -7.34 13.02
N GLU A 30 -2.73 -7.35 11.71
CA GLU A 30 -1.78 -7.91 10.74
C GLU A 30 -0.57 -6.98 10.59
N PHE A 31 -0.83 -5.67 10.51
CA PHE A 31 0.21 -4.64 10.39
C PHE A 31 1.13 -4.61 11.61
N ALA A 32 0.57 -4.67 12.82
CA ALA A 32 1.32 -4.68 14.08
C ALA A 32 2.14 -5.97 14.30
N ARG A 33 1.75 -7.09 13.67
CA ARG A 33 2.50 -8.35 13.74
C ARG A 33 3.69 -8.40 12.79
N GLY A 34 3.69 -7.55 11.78
CA GLY A 34 4.70 -7.54 10.72
C GLY A 34 4.25 -6.70 9.55
N ARG A 35 5.03 -5.67 9.22
CA ARG A 35 4.81 -4.74 8.11
C ARG A 35 6.04 -4.54 7.26
N ILE A 36 5.83 -4.07 6.04
CA ILE A 36 6.92 -3.66 5.15
C ILE A 36 7.52 -2.37 5.73
N PRO A 37 8.84 -2.26 5.87
CA PRO A 37 9.47 -1.09 6.46
C PRO A 37 9.07 0.20 5.75
N GLY A 38 8.72 1.23 6.52
CA GLY A 38 8.29 2.52 5.99
C GLY A 38 6.88 2.53 5.36
N SER A 39 6.11 1.43 5.45
CA SER A 39 4.70 1.44 5.07
C SER A 39 3.83 2.11 6.12
N VAL A 40 2.69 2.65 5.68
CA VAL A 40 1.67 3.29 6.53
C VAL A 40 0.40 2.44 6.54
N SER A 41 -0.27 2.35 7.69
CA SER A 41 -1.53 1.62 7.82
C SER A 41 -2.70 2.48 7.32
N HIS A 42 -3.53 1.92 6.44
CA HIS A 42 -4.84 2.45 6.07
C HIS A 42 -5.80 1.29 5.81
N PRO A 43 -6.33 0.64 6.87
CA PRO A 43 -7.06 -0.62 6.76
C PRO A 43 -8.29 -0.54 5.87
N LEU A 44 -8.56 -1.58 5.09
CA LEU A 44 -9.75 -1.63 4.24
C LEU A 44 -11.06 -1.67 5.06
N SER A 45 -11.04 -2.22 6.28
CA SER A 45 -12.19 -2.32 7.17
C SER A 45 -12.70 -0.97 7.68
N SER A 46 -11.80 0.02 7.78
CA SER A 46 -12.07 1.40 8.20
C SER A 46 -11.69 2.41 7.11
N PHE A 47 -11.75 1.97 5.85
CA PHE A 47 -11.30 2.75 4.71
C PHE A 47 -12.05 4.09 4.61
N ASP A 48 -11.30 5.18 4.72
CA ASP A 48 -11.81 6.54 4.63
C ASP A 48 -11.08 7.29 3.50
N PRO A 49 -11.75 7.57 2.38
CA PRO A 49 -11.13 8.21 1.24
C PRO A 49 -10.62 9.64 1.51
N GLU A 50 -11.25 10.38 2.42
CA GLU A 50 -10.82 11.74 2.75
C GLU A 50 -9.56 11.72 3.63
N ALA A 51 -9.49 10.79 4.59
CA ALA A 51 -8.28 10.54 5.37
C ALA A 51 -7.13 10.05 4.48
N LEU A 52 -7.42 9.16 3.52
CA LEU A 52 -6.45 8.72 2.51
C LEU A 52 -5.95 9.90 1.67
N LYS A 53 -6.85 10.76 1.20
CA LYS A 53 -6.51 11.97 0.44
C LYS A 53 -5.61 12.91 1.25
N ALA A 54 -5.95 13.15 2.51
CA ALA A 54 -5.14 13.98 3.41
C ALA A 54 -3.76 13.37 3.65
N LEU A 55 -3.67 12.05 3.84
CA LEU A 55 -2.42 11.31 4.00
C LEU A 55 -1.51 11.47 2.76
N ILE A 56 -2.06 11.23 1.57
CA ILE A 56 -1.32 11.35 0.30
C ILE A 56 -0.85 12.80 0.09
N ALA A 57 -1.72 13.78 0.36
CA ALA A 57 -1.38 15.19 0.20
C ALA A 57 -0.32 15.69 1.18
N ALA A 58 -0.34 15.20 2.43
CA ALA A 58 0.63 15.56 3.45
C ALA A 58 2.01 14.94 3.21
N ASP A 59 2.05 13.72 2.67
CA ASP A 59 3.28 12.99 2.42
C ASP A 59 3.96 13.41 1.10
N GLY A 60 3.18 13.58 0.03
CA GLY A 60 3.65 14.06 -1.27
C GLY A 60 4.39 13.04 -2.14
N ARG A 61 4.67 11.82 -1.64
CA ARG A 61 5.25 10.74 -2.45
C ARG A 61 4.19 10.01 -3.28
N ARG A 62 4.63 9.19 -4.24
CA ARG A 62 3.76 8.40 -5.12
C ARG A 62 3.06 7.27 -4.31
N PRO A 63 1.72 7.27 -4.20
CA PRO A 63 1.02 6.29 -3.38
C PRO A 63 0.94 4.93 -4.07
N VAL A 64 1.35 3.87 -3.36
CA VAL A 64 1.30 2.48 -3.79
C VAL A 64 0.58 1.66 -2.74
N PHE A 65 -0.45 0.91 -3.12
CA PHE A 65 -1.21 0.10 -2.17
C PHE A 65 -0.59 -1.29 -2.00
N SER A 66 -0.73 -1.88 -0.81
CA SER A 66 -0.34 -3.25 -0.51
C SER A 66 -1.34 -3.89 0.42
N CYS A 67 -1.47 -5.21 0.37
CA CYS A 67 -2.27 -5.95 1.34
C CYS A 67 -1.58 -7.28 1.71
N ALA A 68 -2.34 -8.33 2.08
CA ALA A 68 -1.73 -9.64 2.30
C ALA A 68 -1.38 -10.39 1.00
N SER A 69 -2.18 -10.24 -0.07
CA SER A 69 -2.07 -11.07 -1.28
C SER A 69 -2.53 -10.40 -2.57
N GLY A 70 -2.50 -9.08 -2.65
CA GLY A 70 -2.91 -8.29 -3.81
C GLY A 70 -4.41 -8.02 -3.98
N VAL A 71 -5.31 -8.77 -3.33
CA VAL A 71 -6.77 -8.64 -3.55
C VAL A 71 -7.39 -7.40 -2.90
N ARG A 72 -7.12 -7.16 -1.60
CA ARG A 72 -7.71 -6.04 -0.86
C ARG A 72 -7.24 -4.68 -1.37
N SER A 73 -5.99 -4.61 -1.86
CA SER A 73 -5.41 -3.40 -2.45
C SER A 73 -6.16 -2.95 -3.71
N VAL A 74 -6.68 -3.89 -4.52
CA VAL A 74 -7.49 -3.55 -5.70
C VAL A 74 -8.82 -2.91 -5.29
N HIS A 75 -9.46 -3.41 -4.24
CA HIS A 75 -10.69 -2.80 -3.70
C HIS A 75 -10.43 -1.41 -3.11
N ALA A 76 -9.30 -1.22 -2.43
CA ALA A 76 -8.90 0.09 -1.92
C ALA A 76 -8.68 1.10 -3.07
N ILE A 77 -7.98 0.70 -4.13
CA ILE A 77 -7.82 1.53 -5.34
C ILE A 77 -9.19 1.87 -5.96
N ALA A 78 -10.08 0.89 -6.08
CA ALA A 78 -11.41 1.11 -6.63
C ALA A 78 -12.21 2.13 -5.80
N ALA A 79 -12.16 2.03 -4.47
CA ALA A 79 -12.82 2.96 -3.56
C ALA A 79 -12.20 4.36 -3.66
N ALA A 80 -10.87 4.47 -3.66
CA ALA A 80 -10.16 5.74 -3.81
C ALA A 80 -10.50 6.43 -5.14
N GLN A 81 -10.48 5.70 -6.26
CA GLN A 81 -10.84 6.23 -7.59
C GLN A 81 -12.29 6.71 -7.65
N GLN A 82 -13.23 6.00 -7.00
CA GLN A 82 -14.62 6.43 -6.91
C GLN A 82 -14.79 7.74 -6.13
N SER A 83 -13.90 8.00 -5.17
CA SER A 83 -13.83 9.28 -4.44
C SER A 83 -13.04 10.36 -5.18
N GLY A 84 -12.60 10.11 -6.42
CA GLY A 84 -11.90 11.08 -7.27
C GLY A 84 -10.39 11.17 -7.03
N LEU A 85 -9.79 10.21 -6.31
CA LEU A 85 -8.33 10.12 -6.18
C LEU A 85 -7.72 9.48 -7.43
N ASP A 86 -6.70 10.12 -8.01
CA ASP A 86 -5.92 9.56 -9.11
C ASP A 86 -4.83 8.61 -8.57
N VAL A 87 -5.27 7.47 -8.05
CA VAL A 87 -4.39 6.39 -7.61
C VAL A 87 -4.69 5.13 -8.40
N SER A 88 -3.66 4.40 -8.81
CA SER A 88 -3.86 3.18 -9.60
C SER A 88 -2.86 2.08 -9.31
N GLU A 89 -1.88 2.31 -8.44
CA GLU A 89 -0.75 1.41 -8.30
C GLU A 89 -0.84 0.58 -7.03
N HIS A 90 -0.58 -0.71 -7.16
CA HIS A 90 -0.38 -1.56 -5.99
C HIS A 90 0.71 -2.58 -6.21
N TYR A 91 1.27 -3.02 -5.10
CA TYR A 91 2.16 -4.15 -5.07
C TYR A 91 1.36 -5.45 -5.21
N ALA A 92 1.44 -6.09 -6.38
CA ALA A 92 0.66 -7.29 -6.70
C ALA A 92 1.05 -8.50 -5.82
N GLY A 93 2.36 -8.68 -5.58
CA GLY A 93 2.90 -9.71 -4.69
C GLY A 93 2.54 -9.48 -3.22
N ALA A 94 2.36 -8.22 -2.84
CA ALA A 94 1.91 -7.77 -1.53
C ALA A 94 2.79 -8.33 -0.37
N PHE A 95 2.29 -8.30 0.86
CA PHE A 95 3.07 -8.72 2.04
C PHE A 95 3.57 -10.18 1.95
N LYS A 96 2.81 -11.10 1.32
CA LYS A 96 3.22 -12.50 1.17
C LYS A 96 4.48 -12.65 0.33
N ASP A 97 4.59 -11.97 -0.81
CA ASP A 97 5.78 -12.02 -1.66
C ASP A 97 7.00 -11.42 -0.95
N TRP A 98 6.81 -10.29 -0.27
CA TRP A 98 7.86 -9.65 0.54
C TRP A 98 8.40 -10.59 1.63
N TYR A 99 7.50 -11.19 2.40
CA TYR A 99 7.87 -12.12 3.46
C TYR A 99 8.52 -13.40 2.93
N ALA A 100 7.99 -13.96 1.83
CA ALA A 100 8.54 -15.15 1.20
C ALA A 100 9.94 -14.92 0.60
N ALA A 101 10.22 -13.70 0.14
CA ALA A 101 11.54 -13.30 -0.34
C ALA A 101 12.58 -13.07 0.78
N GLY A 102 12.17 -13.17 2.06
CA GLY A 102 13.07 -12.94 3.20
C GLY A 102 13.47 -11.47 3.37
N GLU A 103 12.68 -10.55 2.81
CA GLU A 103 12.92 -9.11 2.94
C GLU A 103 12.63 -8.64 4.38
N PRO A 104 13.26 -7.54 4.84
CA PRO A 104 13.12 -7.06 6.21
C PRO A 104 11.68 -6.66 6.52
N VAL A 105 11.22 -6.95 7.73
CA VAL A 105 9.90 -6.54 8.24
C VAL A 105 10.03 -5.78 9.55
N GLU A 106 9.15 -4.83 9.78
CA GLU A 106 9.02 -4.10 11.06
C GLU A 106 7.80 -4.60 11.84
N SER A 107 7.82 -4.46 13.17
CA SER A 107 6.71 -4.74 14.09
C SER A 107 6.44 -3.53 14.97
#